data_AF-A0A182LYB2-F1
#
_entry.id   AF-A0A182LYB2-F1
#
_cell.length_a   1.000
_cell.length_b   1.000
_cell.length_c   1.000
_cell.angle_alpha   90.00
_cell.angle_beta   90.00
_cell.angle_gamma   90.00
#
_symmetry.space_group_name_H-M   'P 1'
#
loop_
_entity.id
_entity.type
_entity.pdbx_description
1 polymer ?
#
loop_
_entity_poly.entity_id
_entity_poly.type
_entity_poly.pdbx_seq_one_letter_code
_entity_poly.pdbx_strand_id
1 'polypeptide(L)'
;MDVEGRHSELRKRLDVLGFGHPLPLSAIGIVSAILDDLIQTSEKLKNANHKIELLHQEKVAWELGVEPYKCDNSRLLAECNELHLELIKQQDKHILANTELRSRVRSLQAEKKQLEEKCLQAECKIRDLQTGASESVKSRKDNTNKQRKPFISTVRAGTFYQPPKCCEQGMQQSGALPQTCRCPCNQLKQADVLHEVERLRVETQNQQGVIDALKNQVG
;
A
#
# COMPACT_ATOMS: atom_id res chain seq x y z
N MET A 1 31.80 21.87 -84.48
CA MET A 1 32.82 20.81 -84.40
C MET A 1 32.68 19.94 -85.64
N ASP A 2 33.77 19.71 -86.36
CA ASP A 2 33.79 18.86 -87.55
C ASP A 2 33.47 17.38 -87.19
N VAL A 3 32.99 16.59 -88.16
CA VAL A 3 32.63 15.16 -87.97
C VAL A 3 33.84 14.35 -87.53
N GLU A 4 35.01 14.62 -88.10
CA GLU A 4 36.28 13.98 -87.75
C GLU A 4 36.72 14.34 -86.32
N GLY A 5 36.50 15.58 -85.89
CA GLY A 5 36.77 16.03 -84.52
C GLY A 5 35.90 15.30 -83.49
N ARG A 6 34.60 15.13 -83.78
CA ARG A 6 33.68 14.37 -82.92
C ARG A 6 34.02 12.88 -82.89
N HIS A 7 34.45 12.31 -84.02
CA HIS A 7 34.90 10.92 -84.10
C HIS A 7 36.14 10.70 -83.22
N SER A 8 37.16 11.55 -83.35
CA SER A 8 38.40 11.46 -82.57
C SER A 8 38.15 11.59 -81.06
N GLU A 9 37.25 12.50 -80.65
CA GLU A 9 36.92 12.68 -79.24
C GLU A 9 36.17 11.48 -78.65
N LEU A 10 35.13 10.99 -79.36
CA LEU A 10 34.40 9.81 -78.93
C LEU A 10 35.29 8.56 -78.91
N ARG A 11 36.21 8.43 -79.87
CA ARG A 11 37.22 7.37 -79.92
C ARG A 11 38.10 7.35 -78.66
N LYS A 12 38.66 8.49 -78.28
CA LYS A 12 39.47 8.62 -77.04
C LYS A 12 38.69 8.21 -75.80
N ARG A 13 37.43 8.66 -75.67
CA ARG A 13 36.56 8.30 -74.54
C ARG A 13 36.31 6.78 -74.48
N LEU A 14 36.04 6.15 -75.62
CA LEU A 14 35.83 4.71 -75.73
C LEU A 14 37.12 3.91 -75.47
N ASP A 15 38.28 4.42 -75.90
CA ASP A 15 39.59 3.81 -75.62
C ASP A 15 39.89 3.76 -74.12
N VAL A 16 39.60 4.84 -73.38
CA VAL A 16 39.75 4.87 -71.91
C VAL A 16 38.86 3.83 -71.23
N LEU A 17 37.69 3.55 -71.79
CA LEU A 17 36.75 2.52 -71.32
C LEU A 17 37.14 1.11 -71.80
N GLY A 18 38.22 0.96 -72.57
CA GLY A 18 38.71 -0.33 -73.08
C GLY A 18 38.04 -0.82 -74.37
N PHE A 19 37.19 -0.01 -75.01
CA PHE A 19 36.48 -0.39 -76.24
C PHE A 19 37.33 -0.16 -77.48
N GLY A 20 38.35 -1.00 -77.73
CA GLY A 20 39.33 -0.90 -78.83
C GLY A 20 38.82 -1.09 -80.28
N HIS A 21 37.53 -1.34 -80.50
CA HIS A 21 37.00 -1.70 -81.81
C HIS A 21 36.84 -0.49 -82.75
N PRO A 22 37.08 -0.63 -84.07
CA PRO A 22 36.87 0.47 -85.04
C PRO A 22 35.42 0.99 -84.99
N LEU A 23 35.27 2.32 -84.93
CA LEU A 23 33.96 2.98 -84.88
C LEU A 23 33.60 3.58 -86.27
N PRO A 24 32.51 3.11 -86.92
CA PRO A 24 32.02 3.70 -88.17
C PRO A 24 31.53 5.15 -87.98
N LEU A 25 31.72 6.00 -89.00
CA LEU A 25 31.28 7.40 -88.96
C LEU A 25 29.75 7.54 -88.78
N SER A 26 28.97 6.61 -89.34
CA SER A 26 27.50 6.59 -89.21
C SER A 26 27.02 6.34 -87.78
N ALA A 27 27.84 5.73 -86.93
CA ALA A 27 27.48 5.36 -85.57
C ALA A 27 27.85 6.43 -84.52
N ILE A 28 28.59 7.48 -84.89
CA ILE A 28 29.09 8.50 -83.93
C ILE A 28 27.95 9.12 -83.11
N GLY A 29 26.87 9.53 -83.77
CA GLY A 29 25.77 10.23 -83.10
C GLY A 29 25.07 9.37 -82.04
N ILE A 30 24.76 8.12 -82.40
CA ILE A 30 24.05 7.21 -81.49
C ILE A 30 24.96 6.71 -80.35
N VAL A 31 26.22 6.39 -80.65
CA VAL A 31 27.17 5.93 -79.62
C VAL A 31 27.50 7.05 -78.64
N SER A 32 27.66 8.29 -79.11
CA SER A 32 27.85 9.45 -78.22
C SER A 32 26.65 9.65 -77.30
N ALA A 33 25.42 9.64 -77.84
CA ALA A 33 24.22 9.83 -77.05
C ALA A 33 24.05 8.75 -75.97
N ILE A 34 24.25 7.48 -76.34
CA ILE A 34 24.18 6.36 -75.39
C ILE A 34 25.26 6.50 -74.31
N LEU A 35 26.48 6.86 -74.69
CA LEU A 35 27.57 7.03 -73.73
C LEU A 35 27.29 8.16 -72.73
N ASP A 36 26.79 9.29 -73.22
CA ASP A 36 26.42 10.43 -72.38
C ASP A 36 25.25 10.08 -71.44
N ASP A 37 24.24 9.36 -71.93
CA ASP A 37 23.12 8.87 -71.10
C ASP A 37 23.60 7.88 -70.03
N LEU A 38 24.50 6.95 -70.38
CA LEU A 38 25.07 5.99 -69.44
C LEU A 38 25.88 6.67 -68.33
N ILE A 39 26.64 7.71 -68.67
CA ILE A 39 27.39 8.50 -67.68
C ILE A 39 26.42 9.23 -66.75
N GLN A 40 25.41 9.91 -67.31
CA GLN A 40 24.42 10.63 -66.52
C GLN A 40 23.61 9.72 -65.60
N THR A 41 23.18 8.56 -66.11
CA THR A 41 22.42 7.58 -65.32
C THR A 41 23.28 6.96 -64.21
N SER A 42 24.56 6.67 -64.49
CA SER A 42 25.51 6.19 -63.49
C SER A 42 25.76 7.21 -62.38
N GLU A 43 25.90 8.49 -62.73
CA GLU A 43 26.06 9.57 -61.76
C GLU A 43 24.80 9.77 -60.92
N LYS A 44 23.62 9.78 -61.55
CA LYS A 44 22.32 9.82 -60.84
C LYS A 44 22.16 8.64 -59.89
N LEU A 45 22.54 7.43 -60.31
CA LEU A 45 22.51 6.24 -59.47
C LEU A 45 23.45 6.37 -58.27
N LYS A 46 24.68 6.85 -58.49
CA LYS A 46 25.64 7.10 -57.41
C LYS A 46 25.10 8.11 -56.39
N ASN A 47 24.49 9.20 -56.87
CA ASN A 47 23.89 10.23 -56.02
C ASN A 47 22.67 9.69 -55.24
N ALA A 48 21.83 8.89 -55.90
CA ALA A 48 20.69 8.23 -55.25
C ALA A 48 21.14 7.27 -54.14
N ASN A 49 22.14 6.43 -54.42
CA ASN A 49 22.70 5.52 -53.43
C ASN A 49 23.29 6.27 -52.23
N HIS A 50 24.03 7.35 -52.48
CA HIS A 50 24.56 8.19 -51.41
C HIS A 50 23.44 8.82 -50.56
N LYS A 51 22.37 9.30 -51.20
CA LYS A 51 21.23 9.87 -50.47
C LYS A 51 20.49 8.81 -49.64
N ILE A 52 20.33 7.60 -50.17
CA ILE A 52 19.75 6.46 -49.45
C ILE A 52 20.58 6.15 -48.20
N GLU A 53 21.90 6.13 -48.32
CA GLU A 53 22.78 5.88 -47.18
C GLU A 53 22.66 6.96 -46.09
N LEU A 54 22.61 8.24 -46.48
CA LEU A 54 22.36 9.33 -45.54
C LEU A 54 21.00 9.20 -44.84
N LEU A 55 19.95 8.87 -45.58
CA LEU A 55 18.61 8.65 -45.01
C LEU A 55 18.59 7.46 -44.06
N HIS A 56 19.35 6.40 -44.33
CA HIS A 56 19.50 5.28 -43.41
C HIS A 56 20.19 5.69 -42.12
N GLN A 57 21.27 6.47 -42.20
CA GLN A 57 21.96 6.99 -41.01
C GLN A 57 21.05 7.90 -40.18
N GLU A 58 20.32 8.80 -40.85
CA GLU A 58 19.35 9.67 -40.20
C GLU A 58 18.23 8.86 -39.53
N LYS A 59 17.66 7.87 -40.23
CA LYS A 59 16.65 6.96 -39.67
C LYS A 59 17.14 6.30 -38.38
N VAL A 60 18.36 5.74 -38.39
CA VAL A 60 18.94 5.09 -37.20
C VAL A 60 19.11 6.10 -36.07
N ALA A 61 19.56 7.33 -36.37
CA ALA A 61 19.69 8.38 -35.36
C ALA A 61 18.33 8.74 -34.74
N TRP A 62 17.26 8.84 -35.54
CA TRP A 62 15.89 9.06 -35.05
C TRP A 62 15.39 7.89 -34.20
N GLU A 63 15.62 6.64 -34.63
CA GLU A 63 15.23 5.45 -33.88
C GLU A 63 15.91 5.41 -32.51
N LEU A 64 17.21 5.70 -32.46
CA LEU A 64 17.98 5.81 -31.21
C LEU A 64 17.53 6.99 -30.34
N GLY A 65 17.18 8.12 -30.95
CA GLY A 65 16.71 9.31 -30.23
C GLY A 65 15.34 9.13 -29.57
N VAL A 66 14.48 8.28 -30.13
CA VAL A 66 13.14 7.98 -29.58
C VAL A 66 13.18 6.90 -28.50
N GLU A 67 14.19 6.04 -28.49
CA GLU A 67 14.29 4.90 -27.56
C GLU A 67 14.18 5.29 -26.07
N PRO A 68 14.82 6.36 -25.57
CA PRO A 68 14.69 6.78 -24.18
C PRO A 68 13.23 7.07 -23.79
N TYR A 69 12.49 7.74 -24.68
CA TYR A 69 11.09 8.07 -24.44
C TYR A 69 10.20 6.84 -24.44
N LYS A 70 10.49 5.83 -25.28
CA LYS A 70 9.76 4.55 -25.23
C LYS A 70 9.99 3.84 -23.90
N CYS A 71 11.25 3.73 -23.47
CA CYS A 71 11.61 3.11 -22.20
C CYS A 71 10.93 3.81 -21.02
N ASP A 72 11.01 5.16 -20.96
CA ASP A 72 10.38 5.93 -19.90
C ASP A 72 8.86 5.82 -19.92
N ASN A 73 8.22 5.89 -21.10
CA ASN A 73 6.76 5.73 -21.20
C ASN A 73 6.32 4.33 -20.74
N SER A 74 7.06 3.28 -21.12
CA SER A 74 6.78 1.92 -20.65
C SER A 74 6.92 1.80 -19.14
N ARG A 75 7.96 2.40 -18.55
CA ARG A 75 8.17 2.42 -17.09
C ARG A 75 7.05 3.17 -16.37
N LEU A 76 6.71 4.38 -16.83
CA LEU A 76 5.65 5.20 -16.25
C LEU A 76 4.29 4.53 -16.34
N LEU A 77 3.98 3.86 -17.45
CA LEU A 77 2.74 3.08 -17.58
C LEU A 77 2.69 1.93 -16.57
N ALA A 78 3.79 1.22 -16.35
CA ALA A 78 3.86 0.16 -15.35
C ALA A 78 3.63 0.71 -13.93
N GLU A 79 4.32 1.78 -13.56
CA GLU A 79 4.17 2.44 -12.25
C GLU A 79 2.75 2.97 -12.06
N CYS A 80 2.16 3.62 -13.07
CA CYS A 80 0.81 4.15 -13.02
C CYS A 80 -0.23 3.03 -12.80
N ASN A 81 -0.09 1.92 -13.52
CA ASN A 81 -0.98 0.76 -13.37
C ASN A 81 -0.83 0.12 -11.98
N GLU A 82 0.40 -0.02 -11.48
CA GLU A 82 0.66 -0.56 -10.14
C GLU A 82 0.02 0.31 -9.05
N LEU A 83 0.26 1.62 -9.12
CA LEU A 83 -0.32 2.59 -8.17
C LEU A 83 -1.85 2.60 -8.24
N HIS A 84 -2.43 2.50 -9.44
CA HIS A 84 -3.87 2.42 -9.60
C HIS A 84 -4.46 1.18 -8.92
N LEU A 85 -3.83 0.02 -9.11
CA LEU A 85 -4.25 -1.23 -8.46
C LEU A 85 -4.08 -1.16 -6.93
N GLU A 86 -3.00 -0.57 -6.44
CA GLU A 86 -2.79 -0.42 -5.00
C GLU A 86 -3.80 0.55 -4.39
N LEU A 87 -4.14 1.65 -5.07
CA LEU A 87 -5.18 2.57 -4.64
C LEU A 87 -6.53 1.86 -4.47
N ILE A 88 -6.92 1.04 -5.45
CA ILE A 88 -8.16 0.25 -5.37
C ILE A 88 -8.12 -0.69 -4.16
N LYS A 89 -7.03 -1.45 -3.99
CA LYS A 89 -6.90 -2.37 -2.85
C LYS A 89 -6.98 -1.65 -1.50
N GLN A 90 -6.34 -0.49 -1.38
CA GLN A 90 -6.39 0.30 -0.15
C GLN A 90 -7.79 0.85 0.10
N GLN A 91 -8.48 1.33 -0.95
CA GLN A 91 -9.87 1.76 -0.85
C GLN A 91 -10.77 0.62 -0.36
N ASP A 92 -10.64 -0.59 -0.92
CA ASP A 92 -11.42 -1.75 -0.50
C ASP A 92 -11.15 -2.12 0.95
N LYS A 93 -9.88 -2.16 1.37
CA LYS A 93 -9.48 -2.39 2.77
C LYS A 93 -10.09 -1.34 3.70
N HIS A 94 -10.06 -0.07 3.31
CA HIS A 94 -10.63 1.02 4.09
C HIS A 94 -12.14 0.89 4.21
N ILE A 95 -12.85 0.56 3.12
CA ILE A 95 -14.30 0.34 3.13
C ILE A 95 -14.66 -0.83 4.06
N LEU A 96 -13.96 -1.96 3.93
CA LEU A 96 -14.17 -3.13 4.79
C LEU A 96 -13.95 -2.78 6.27
N ALA A 97 -12.81 -2.19 6.62
CA ALA A 97 -12.53 -1.78 8.00
C ALA A 97 -13.58 -0.78 8.53
N ASN A 98 -14.00 0.18 7.71
CA ASN A 98 -14.99 1.17 8.11
C ASN A 98 -16.37 0.51 8.35
N THR A 99 -16.78 -0.41 7.49
CA THR A 99 -18.06 -1.13 7.66
C THR A 99 -18.05 -2.03 8.90
N GLU A 100 -16.94 -2.72 9.16
CA GLU A 100 -16.76 -3.54 10.36
C GLU A 100 -16.82 -2.69 11.64
N LEU A 101 -16.06 -1.60 11.69
CA LEU A 101 -16.06 -0.68 12.84
C LEU A 101 -17.46 -0.09 13.08
N ARG A 102 -18.15 0.36 12.03
CA ARG A 102 -19.53 0.85 12.14
C ARG A 102 -20.48 -0.23 12.67
N SER A 103 -20.30 -1.49 12.23
CA SER A 103 -21.06 -2.63 12.75
C SER A 103 -20.80 -2.83 14.23
N ARG A 104 -19.54 -2.85 14.64
CA ARG A 104 -19.14 -3.03 16.04
C ARG A 104 -19.67 -1.92 16.94
N VAL A 105 -19.64 -0.67 16.48
CA VAL A 105 -20.23 0.47 17.20
C VAL A 105 -21.72 0.27 17.43
N ARG A 106 -22.48 -0.14 16.40
CA ARG A 106 -23.92 -0.42 16.55
C ARG A 106 -24.19 -1.56 17.53
N SER A 107 -23.42 -2.65 17.46
CA SER A 107 -23.54 -3.77 18.41
C SER A 107 -23.26 -3.33 19.85
N LEU A 108 -22.17 -2.60 20.09
CA LEU A 108 -21.82 -2.11 21.42
C LEU A 108 -22.84 -1.10 21.96
N GLN A 109 -23.41 -0.26 21.10
CA GLN A 109 -24.51 0.65 21.49
C GLN A 109 -25.76 -0.12 21.92
N ALA A 110 -26.11 -1.21 21.20
CA ALA A 110 -27.23 -2.07 21.57
C ALA A 110 -26.98 -2.80 22.90
N GLU A 111 -25.80 -3.38 23.08
CA GLU A 111 -25.39 -4.04 24.33
C GLU A 111 -25.39 -3.06 25.51
N LYS A 112 -24.84 -1.85 25.32
CA LYS A 112 -24.86 -0.79 26.33
C LYS A 112 -26.28 -0.47 26.77
N LYS A 113 -27.20 -0.23 25.82
CA LYS A 113 -28.61 0.05 26.13
C LYS A 113 -29.25 -1.11 26.92
N GLN A 114 -29.00 -2.35 26.50
CA GLN A 114 -29.51 -3.53 27.20
C GLN A 114 -28.98 -3.64 28.65
N LEU A 115 -27.71 -3.31 28.86
CA LEU A 115 -27.09 -3.31 30.19
C LEU A 115 -27.68 -2.18 31.06
N GLU A 116 -27.86 -0.99 30.51
CA GLU A 116 -28.50 0.14 31.20
C GLU A 116 -29.93 -0.22 31.64
N GLU A 117 -30.72 -0.87 30.78
CA GLU A 117 -32.06 -1.37 31.11
C GLU A 117 -32.03 -2.41 32.25
N LYS A 118 -31.07 -3.34 32.22
CA LYS A 118 -30.89 -4.34 33.30
C LYS A 118 -30.46 -3.72 34.62
N CYS A 119 -29.55 -2.73 34.57
CA CYS A 119 -29.13 -1.98 35.75
C CYS A 119 -30.32 -1.25 36.38
N LEU A 120 -31.09 -0.51 35.57
CA LEU A 120 -32.32 0.16 36.02
C LEU A 120 -33.30 -0.84 36.65
N GLN A 121 -33.51 -2.00 36.02
CA GLN A 121 -34.40 -3.03 36.56
C GLN A 121 -33.90 -3.60 37.91
N ALA A 122 -32.59 -3.79 38.06
CA ALA A 122 -31.98 -4.24 39.31
C ALA A 122 -32.12 -3.18 40.41
N GLU A 123 -31.92 -1.90 40.09
CA GLU A 123 -32.13 -0.78 41.01
C GLU A 123 -33.58 -0.69 41.50
N CYS A 124 -34.57 -0.84 40.61
CA CYS A 124 -35.98 -0.89 40.99
C CYS A 124 -36.26 -2.07 41.95
N LYS A 125 -35.77 -3.28 41.62
CA LYS A 125 -35.94 -4.47 42.48
C LYS A 125 -35.30 -4.27 43.87
N ILE A 126 -34.12 -3.66 43.94
CA ILE A 126 -33.47 -3.35 45.22
C ILE A 126 -34.34 -2.38 46.03
N ARG A 127 -34.88 -1.35 45.40
CA ARG A 127 -35.77 -0.37 46.04
C ARG A 127 -37.03 -1.03 46.60
N ASP A 128 -37.69 -1.90 45.82
CA ASP A 128 -38.89 -2.63 46.24
C ASP A 128 -38.62 -3.56 47.42
N LEU A 129 -37.47 -4.24 47.43
CA LEU A 129 -37.06 -5.10 48.54
C LEU A 129 -36.74 -4.28 49.80
N GLN A 130 -36.14 -3.08 49.65
CA GLN A 130 -35.85 -2.19 50.77
C GLN A 130 -37.12 -1.60 51.41
N THR A 131 -38.13 -1.23 50.61
CA THR A 131 -39.42 -0.75 51.13
C THR A 131 -40.21 -1.89 51.79
N GLY A 132 -40.26 -3.08 51.19
CA GLY A 132 -40.87 -4.27 51.80
C GLY A 132 -40.15 -4.74 53.08
N ALA A 133 -38.83 -4.58 53.15
CA ALA A 133 -38.06 -4.81 54.38
C ALA A 133 -38.39 -3.78 55.47
N SER A 134 -38.59 -2.51 55.12
CA SER A 134 -39.00 -1.47 56.06
C SER A 134 -40.41 -1.69 56.62
N GLU A 135 -41.37 -2.15 55.81
CA GLU A 135 -42.72 -2.50 56.28
C GLU A 135 -42.74 -3.75 57.18
N SER A 136 -41.99 -4.79 56.82
CA SER A 136 -41.85 -5.99 57.65
C SER A 136 -41.07 -5.72 58.94
N VAL A 137 -40.11 -4.79 58.95
CA VAL A 137 -39.43 -4.31 60.17
C VAL A 137 -40.36 -3.47 61.05
N LYS A 138 -41.21 -2.59 60.48
CA LYS A 138 -42.24 -1.87 61.25
C LYS A 138 -43.26 -2.83 61.88
N SER A 139 -43.73 -3.82 61.13
CA SER A 139 -44.64 -4.88 61.62
C SER A 139 -43.99 -5.76 62.70
N ARG A 140 -42.69 -6.10 62.57
CA ARG A 140 -41.92 -6.76 63.64
C ARG A 140 -41.66 -5.87 64.85
N LYS A 141 -41.50 -4.56 64.69
CA LYS A 141 -41.30 -3.62 65.81
C LYS A 141 -42.58 -3.46 66.63
N ASP A 142 -43.75 -3.48 65.98
CA ASP A 142 -45.05 -3.52 66.68
C ASP A 142 -45.27 -4.84 67.45
N ASN A 143 -44.79 -5.96 66.92
CA ASN A 143 -44.94 -7.26 67.58
C ASN A 143 -43.89 -7.49 68.69
N THR A 144 -42.68 -6.94 68.55
CA THR A 144 -41.62 -7.01 69.59
C THR A 144 -41.82 -6.03 70.74
N ASN A 145 -42.60 -4.96 70.56
CA ASN A 145 -42.94 -4.03 71.65
C ASN A 145 -43.93 -4.63 72.69
N LYS A 146 -44.56 -5.78 72.39
CA LYS A 146 -45.43 -6.51 73.32
C LYS A 146 -44.72 -7.64 74.09
N GLN A 147 -43.45 -7.93 73.80
CA GLN A 147 -42.72 -9.09 74.33
C GLN A 147 -41.31 -8.71 74.80
N ARG A 148 -41.17 -7.71 75.68
CA ARG A 148 -39.90 -7.45 76.39
C ARG A 148 -39.89 -8.15 77.75
N LYS A 149 -39.15 -9.26 77.85
CA LYS A 149 -38.60 -9.81 79.11
C LYS A 149 -37.14 -9.35 79.27
N PRO A 150 -36.60 -9.28 80.51
CA PRO A 150 -35.31 -8.68 80.77
C PRO A 150 -34.14 -9.53 80.29
N PHE A 151 -33.05 -8.81 80.12
CA PHE A 151 -31.74 -9.12 79.56
C PHE A 151 -31.02 -10.32 80.22
N ILE A 152 -30.40 -11.19 79.42
CA ILE A 152 -29.23 -12.00 79.86
C ILE A 152 -28.15 -11.91 78.76
N SER A 153 -26.99 -11.43 79.19
CA SER A 153 -25.75 -11.26 78.43
C SER A 153 -24.94 -12.55 78.40
N THR A 154 -24.71 -13.11 77.21
CA THR A 154 -23.51 -13.91 76.92
C THR A 154 -23.02 -13.61 75.50
N VAL A 155 -21.97 -12.78 75.43
CA VAL A 155 -21.25 -12.46 74.20
C VAL A 155 -20.40 -13.66 73.80
N ARG A 156 -20.62 -14.21 72.60
CA ARG A 156 -19.57 -14.88 71.82
C ARG A 156 -19.29 -14.03 70.59
N ALA A 157 -18.02 -13.70 70.39
CA ALA A 157 -17.54 -12.93 69.26
C ALA A 157 -17.80 -13.69 67.95
N GLY A 158 -18.62 -13.09 67.08
CA GLY A 158 -18.87 -13.54 65.72
C GLY A 158 -18.56 -12.41 64.76
N THR A 159 -17.43 -12.54 64.10
CA THR A 159 -16.87 -11.82 62.95
C THR A 159 -17.82 -10.86 62.21
N PHE A 160 -17.47 -9.57 62.20
CA PHE A 160 -18.02 -8.57 61.30
C PHE A 160 -17.77 -8.99 59.84
N TYR A 161 -18.84 -9.04 59.04
CA TYR A 161 -18.74 -9.10 57.60
C TYR A 161 -18.20 -7.75 57.11
N GLN A 162 -16.91 -7.71 56.75
CA GLN A 162 -16.36 -6.64 55.92
C GLN A 162 -16.65 -6.96 54.45
N PRO A 163 -17.14 -6.00 53.64
CA PRO A 163 -17.23 -6.20 52.20
C PRO A 163 -15.81 -6.32 51.62
N PRO A 164 -15.60 -7.19 50.60
CA PRO A 164 -14.27 -7.40 50.04
C PRO A 164 -13.80 -6.13 49.32
N LYS A 165 -12.83 -5.42 49.91
CA LYS A 165 -12.04 -4.39 49.24
C LYS A 165 -11.04 -5.05 48.31
N CYS A 166 -11.47 -5.39 47.09
CA CYS A 166 -10.55 -5.81 46.04
C CYS A 166 -10.10 -4.57 45.25
N CYS A 167 -8.90 -4.08 45.58
CA CYS A 167 -8.05 -3.21 44.76
C CYS A 167 -8.30 -1.68 44.87
N GLU A 168 -8.14 -1.13 46.07
CA GLU A 168 -7.56 0.20 46.22
C GLU A 168 -6.36 0.10 47.15
N GLN A 169 -5.16 0.01 46.58
CA GLN A 169 -3.93 0.45 47.23
C GLN A 169 -2.82 0.51 46.18
N GLY A 170 -2.54 1.74 45.74
CA GLY A 170 -1.26 2.07 45.15
C GLY A 170 -0.16 2.05 46.20
N MET A 171 1.02 1.63 45.76
CA MET A 171 2.35 1.97 46.28
C MET A 171 2.62 1.71 47.76
N GLN A 172 3.27 0.58 48.05
CA GLN A 172 4.47 0.61 48.90
C GLN A 172 5.39 -0.59 48.64
N GLN A 173 6.68 -0.27 48.60
CA GLN A 173 7.81 -1.16 48.37
C GLN A 173 7.93 -2.20 49.48
N SER A 174 8.27 -3.43 49.11
CA SER A 174 9.35 -4.25 49.71
C SER A 174 9.27 -5.69 49.18
N GLY A 175 10.43 -6.29 48.92
CA GLY A 175 10.56 -7.54 48.19
C GLY A 175 9.85 -8.73 48.86
N ALA A 176 8.78 -9.20 48.23
CA ALA A 176 8.31 -10.58 48.23
C ALA A 176 7.37 -10.73 47.03
N LEU A 177 7.45 -11.87 46.32
CA LEU A 177 6.67 -12.10 45.09
C LEU A 177 5.16 -11.82 45.30
N PRO A 178 4.48 -11.13 44.37
CA PRO A 178 3.05 -10.87 44.52
C PRO A 178 2.28 -12.16 44.27
N GLN A 179 1.54 -12.64 45.28
CA GLN A 179 0.49 -13.62 45.08
C GLN A 179 -0.58 -13.01 44.17
N THR A 180 -0.68 -13.52 42.94
CA THR A 180 -1.68 -13.12 41.96
C THR A 180 -3.07 -13.48 42.47
N CYS A 181 -3.90 -12.50 42.80
CA CYS A 181 -5.30 -12.76 43.12
C CYS A 181 -6.04 -13.21 41.84
N ARG A 182 -6.80 -14.30 41.93
CA ARG A 182 -7.53 -14.93 40.81
C ARG A 182 -8.89 -14.30 40.51
N CYS A 183 -9.12 -13.04 40.86
CA CYS A 183 -10.42 -12.41 40.65
C CYS A 183 -10.65 -12.00 39.18
N PRO A 184 -11.91 -11.97 38.70
CA PRO A 184 -12.24 -11.70 37.30
C PRO A 184 -11.77 -10.33 36.78
N CYS A 185 -11.62 -9.32 37.65
CA CYS A 185 -11.18 -7.98 37.25
C CYS A 185 -9.67 -7.86 36.97
N ASN A 186 -8.86 -8.86 37.35
CA ASN A 186 -7.41 -8.87 37.09
C ASN A 186 -7.04 -9.75 35.87
N GLN A 187 -7.83 -10.79 35.57
CA GLN A 187 -7.58 -11.64 34.39
C GLN A 187 -7.80 -10.89 33.07
N LEU A 188 -8.79 -9.98 33.02
CA LEU A 188 -9.01 -9.12 31.84
C LEU A 188 -7.83 -8.19 31.61
N LYS A 189 -7.32 -7.54 32.68
CA LYS A 189 -6.16 -6.65 32.62
C LYS A 189 -4.88 -7.36 32.21
N GLN A 190 -4.68 -8.60 32.65
CA GLN A 190 -3.48 -9.38 32.29
C GLN A 190 -3.50 -9.79 30.81
N ALA A 191 -4.67 -10.12 30.26
CA ALA A 191 -4.83 -10.41 28.83
C ALA A 191 -4.61 -9.15 27.97
N ASP A 192 -5.14 -8.00 28.41
CA ASP A 192 -4.95 -6.71 27.70
C ASP A 192 -3.48 -6.27 27.69
N VAL A 193 -2.78 -6.44 28.81
CA VAL A 193 -1.34 -6.12 28.91
C VAL A 193 -0.51 -7.02 27.99
N LEU A 194 -0.83 -8.31 27.87
CA LEU A 194 -0.10 -9.22 26.98
C LEU A 194 -0.31 -8.86 25.50
N HIS A 195 -1.53 -8.50 25.10
CA HIS A 195 -1.81 -8.04 23.74
C HIS A 195 -1.09 -6.72 23.43
N GLU A 196 -1.03 -5.80 24.40
CA GLU A 196 -0.34 -4.53 24.21
C GLU A 196 1.19 -4.70 24.12
N VAL A 197 1.77 -5.63 24.89
CA VAL A 197 3.20 -5.98 24.79
C VAL A 197 3.53 -6.58 23.42
N GLU A 198 2.67 -7.47 22.90
CA GLU A 198 2.87 -8.05 21.56
C GLU A 198 2.73 -7.00 20.45
N ARG A 199 1.74 -6.10 20.57
CA ARG A 199 1.56 -4.97 19.65
C ARG A 199 2.80 -4.09 19.61
N LEU A 200 3.34 -3.72 20.78
CA LEU A 200 4.54 -2.89 20.88
C LEU A 200 5.79 -3.60 20.35
N ARG A 201 5.91 -4.92 20.51
CA ARG A 201 7.00 -5.71 19.90
C ARG A 201 6.99 -5.63 18.38
N VAL A 202 5.82 -5.85 17.76
CA VAL A 202 5.66 -5.77 16.30
C VAL A 202 5.97 -4.37 15.80
N GLU A 203 5.51 -3.34 16.51
CA GLU A 203 5.77 -1.94 16.17
C GLU A 203 7.28 -1.61 16.23
N THR A 204 7.97 -2.09 17.27
CA THR A 204 9.43 -1.92 17.42
C THR A 204 10.19 -2.64 16.31
N GLN A 205 9.78 -3.85 15.94
CA GLN A 205 10.41 -4.62 14.86
C GLN A 205 10.23 -3.94 13.50
N ASN A 206 9.07 -3.35 13.24
CA ASN A 206 8.81 -2.60 12.02
C ASN A 206 9.66 -1.31 11.97
N GLN A 207 9.74 -0.58 13.07
CA GLN A 207 10.61 0.61 13.17
C GLN A 207 12.09 0.25 12.95
N GLN A 208 12.56 -0.88 13.50
CA GLN A 208 13.92 -1.36 13.27
C GLN A 208 14.18 -1.68 11.79
N GLY A 209 13.22 -2.32 11.11
CA GLY A 209 13.32 -2.59 9.67
C GLY A 209 13.42 -1.32 8.82
N VAL A 210 12.67 -0.26 9.18
CA VAL A 210 12.77 1.05 8.53
C VAL A 210 14.14 1.69 8.76
N ILE A 211 14.66 1.63 9.99
CA ILE A 211 15.99 2.15 10.32
C ILE A 211 17.08 1.42 9.52
N ASP A 212 16.99 0.10 9.39
CA ASP A 212 17.97 -0.69 8.64
C ASP A 212 17.90 -0.41 7.13
N ALA A 213 16.69 -0.22 6.59
CA ALA A 213 16.50 0.19 5.20
C ALA A 213 17.08 1.58 4.91
N LEU A 214 16.91 2.55 5.83
CA LEU A 214 17.49 3.88 5.71
C LEU A 214 19.01 3.87 5.85
N LYS A 215 19.58 3.04 6.74
CA LYS A 215 21.04 2.86 6.85
C LYS A 215 21.66 2.31 5.57
N ASN A 216 20.98 1.38 4.90
CA ASN A 216 21.44 0.79 3.64
C ASN A 216 21.36 1.76 2.44
N GLN A 217 20.67 2.90 2.57
CA GLN A 217 20.61 3.94 1.54
C GLN A 217 21.64 5.06 1.75
N VAL A 218 22.27 5.11 2.93
CA VAL A 218 23.18 6.21 3.34
C VAL A 218 24.66 5.74 3.41
N GLY A 219 24.93 4.44 3.30
CA GLY A 219 26.28 3.87 3.16
C GLY A 219 26.53 3.35 1.76
#